data_AF-A0A1H7RG58-F1
#
_entry.id   AF-A0A1H7RG58-F1
#
_cell.length_a   1.000
_cell.length_b   1.000
_cell.length_c   1.000
_cell.angle_alpha   90.00
_cell.angle_beta   90.00
_cell.angle_gamma   90.00
#
_symmetry.space_group_name_H-M   'P 1'
#
loop_
_entity.id
_entity.type
_entity.pdbx_description
1 polymer ?
#
loop_
_entity_poly.entity_id
_entity_poly.type
_entity_poly.pdbx_seq_one_letter_code
_entity_poly.pdbx_strand_id
1 'polypeptide(L)'
;MPSDSYASIAKILMSALSGRAWQTMHRSDVTDAFRAVTGEDRLTGERARLLAGALDGVGLIAYPPLDAISTADTFRLIRKGSLVHTLVALINNPSIATDPELARLVTKMKGKWDWGNESADVGTA
;
A
#
# COMPACT_ATOMS: atom_id res chain seq x y z
N MET A 1 -15.90 -21.10 0.68
CA MET A 1 -15.59 -19.97 1.59
C MET A 1 -16.20 -18.74 0.95
N PRO A 2 -17.22 -18.10 1.53
CA PRO A 2 -18.00 -17.14 0.76
C PRO A 2 -17.14 -15.90 0.51
N SER A 3 -17.07 -15.48 -0.75
CA SER A 3 -16.45 -14.22 -1.22
C SER A 3 -16.78 -13.02 -0.32
N ASP A 4 -17.95 -13.06 0.31
CA ASP A 4 -18.48 -12.04 1.19
C ASP A 4 -17.64 -11.82 2.45
N SER A 5 -16.99 -12.86 2.97
CA SER A 5 -16.09 -12.74 4.12
C SER A 5 -14.85 -11.92 3.76
N TYR A 6 -14.21 -12.18 2.61
CA TYR A 6 -13.04 -11.41 2.17
C TYR A 6 -13.40 -9.96 1.82
N ALA A 7 -14.56 -9.74 1.19
CA ALA A 7 -15.06 -8.40 0.93
C ALA A 7 -15.31 -7.61 2.23
N SER A 8 -15.82 -8.28 3.28
CA SER A 8 -16.03 -7.67 4.59
C SER A 8 -14.71 -7.29 5.26
N ILE A 9 -13.71 -8.18 5.23
CA ILE A 9 -12.37 -7.88 5.74
C ILE A 9 -11.75 -6.70 4.99
N ALA A 10 -11.87 -6.68 3.65
CA ALA A 10 -11.35 -5.59 2.83
C ALA A 10 -12.01 -4.23 3.19
N LYS A 11 -13.31 -4.20 3.48
CA LYS A 11 -14.02 -3.00 3.95
C LYS A 11 -13.56 -2.54 5.35
N ILE A 12 -13.28 -3.47 6.26
CA ILE A 12 -12.70 -3.16 7.58
C ILE A 12 -11.34 -2.48 7.40
N LEU A 13 -10.47 -3.07 6.57
CA LEU A 13 -9.15 -2.51 6.27
C LEU A 13 -9.23 -1.16 5.55
N MET A 14 -10.19 -0.97 4.66
CA MET A 14 -10.47 0.32 4.02
C MET A 14 -10.86 1.40 5.02
N SER A 15 -11.66 1.03 6.02
CA SER A 15 -12.09 1.95 7.08
C SER A 15 -10.92 2.33 7.99
N ALA A 16 -10.01 1.38 8.26
CA ALA A 16 -8.80 1.63 9.06
C ALA A 16 -7.91 2.74 8.45
N LEU A 17 -7.84 2.85 7.12
CA LEU A 17 -7.10 3.93 6.44
C LEU A 17 -7.62 5.34 6.78
N SER A 18 -8.85 5.51 7.29
CA SER A 18 -9.38 6.80 7.75
C SER A 18 -9.19 7.96 6.75
N GLY A 19 -9.34 7.69 5.45
CA GLY A 19 -9.13 8.69 4.39
C GLY A 19 -7.67 8.92 3.95
N ARG A 20 -6.70 8.33 4.65
CA ARG A 20 -5.27 8.40 4.29
C ARG A 20 -4.99 7.65 2.98
N ALA A 21 -3.95 8.10 2.27
CA ALA A 21 -3.50 7.46 1.03
C ALA A 21 -2.86 6.08 1.29
N TRP A 22 -2.22 5.91 2.44
CA TRP A 22 -1.62 4.65 2.87
C TRP A 22 -1.46 4.61 4.39
N GLN A 23 -1.25 3.42 4.94
CA GLN A 23 -0.93 3.18 6.34
C GLN A 23 -0.08 1.92 6.48
N THR A 24 0.92 1.95 7.37
CA THR A 24 1.65 0.74 7.78
C THR A 24 0.83 -0.02 8.82
N MET A 25 0.72 -1.33 8.66
CA MET A 25 -0.02 -2.23 9.55
C MET A 25 0.82 -3.49 9.82
N HIS A 26 0.53 -4.18 10.93
CA HIS A 26 1.10 -5.49 11.17
C HIS A 26 0.30 -6.56 10.44
N ARG A 27 0.98 -7.61 9.97
CA ARG A 27 0.33 -8.77 9.35
C ARG A 27 -0.55 -9.53 10.35
N SER A 28 -0.26 -9.43 11.65
CA SER A 28 -1.11 -9.90 12.74
C SER A 28 -2.47 -9.24 12.76
N ASP A 29 -2.55 -7.91 12.58
CA ASP A 29 -3.82 -7.17 12.62
C ASP A 29 -4.81 -7.66 11.54
N VAL A 30 -4.29 -7.98 10.35
CA VAL A 30 -5.08 -8.58 9.27
C VAL A 30 -5.49 -10.00 9.58
N THR A 31 -4.64 -10.75 10.28
CA THR A 31 -4.94 -12.13 10.71
C THR A 31 -6.04 -12.13 11.76
N ASP A 32 -6.03 -11.16 12.67
CA ASP A 32 -7.07 -10.99 13.69
C ASP A 32 -8.39 -10.57 13.06
N ALA A 33 -8.37 -9.64 12.09
CA ALA A 33 -9.55 -9.28 11.31
C ALA A 33 -10.10 -10.47 10.51
N PHE A 34 -9.21 -11.27 9.92
CA PHE A 34 -9.59 -12.51 9.22
C PHE A 34 -10.26 -13.49 10.18
N ARG A 35 -9.64 -13.78 11.32
CA ARG A 35 -10.18 -14.67 12.36
C ARG A 35 -11.53 -14.20 12.88
N ALA A 36 -11.69 -12.89 13.12
CA ALA A 36 -12.94 -12.33 13.60
C ALA A 36 -14.10 -12.52 12.61
N VAL A 37 -13.82 -12.54 11.30
CA VAL A 37 -14.85 -12.67 10.25
C VAL A 37 -15.10 -14.13 9.85
N THR A 38 -14.06 -14.96 9.81
CA THR A 38 -14.16 -16.35 9.30
C THR A 38 -14.21 -17.40 10.41
N GLY A 39 -13.83 -17.05 11.64
CA GLY A 39 -13.64 -17.99 12.75
C GLY A 39 -12.35 -18.80 12.65
N GLU A 40 -11.48 -18.50 11.67
CA GLU A 40 -10.31 -19.33 11.38
C GLU A 40 -9.00 -18.74 11.93
N ASP A 41 -8.16 -19.60 12.50
CA ASP A 41 -6.99 -19.14 13.24
C ASP A 41 -5.84 -18.60 12.38
N ARG A 42 -5.77 -18.98 11.10
CA ARG A 42 -4.62 -18.71 10.23
C ARG A 42 -5.03 -18.14 8.87
N LEU A 43 -4.38 -17.04 8.50
CA LEU A 43 -4.40 -16.50 7.15
C LEU A 43 -3.24 -17.09 6.35
N THR A 44 -3.48 -18.24 5.72
CA THR A 44 -2.52 -18.95 4.86
C THR A 44 -2.17 -18.15 3.60
N GLY A 45 -1.10 -18.53 2.89
CA GLY A 45 -0.68 -17.86 1.66
C GLY A 45 -1.77 -17.82 0.58
N GLU A 46 -2.49 -18.92 0.37
CA GLU A 46 -3.61 -18.97 -0.58
C GLU A 46 -4.73 -17.98 -0.20
N ARG A 47 -5.10 -17.95 1.08
CA ARG A 47 -6.13 -17.05 1.59
C ARG A 47 -5.70 -15.59 1.56
N ALA A 48 -4.41 -15.34 1.78
CA ALA A 48 -3.82 -14.02 1.63
C ALA A 48 -3.92 -13.53 0.18
N ARG A 49 -3.76 -14.40 -0.82
CA ARG A 49 -4.01 -14.07 -2.23
C ARG A 49 -5.48 -13.80 -2.52
N LEU A 50 -6.40 -14.59 -1.97
CA LEU A 50 -7.84 -14.34 -2.11
C LEU A 50 -8.23 -12.99 -1.48
N LEU A 51 -7.69 -12.68 -0.30
CA LEU A 51 -7.87 -11.38 0.35
C LEU A 51 -7.26 -10.25 -0.49
N ALA A 52 -6.10 -10.46 -1.12
CA ALA A 52 -5.51 -9.48 -2.03
C ALA A 52 -6.45 -9.16 -3.21
N GLY A 53 -7.14 -10.15 -3.77
CA GLY A 53 -8.17 -9.92 -4.79
C GLY A 53 -9.37 -9.12 -4.26
N ALA A 54 -9.79 -9.36 -3.01
CA ALA A 54 -10.86 -8.57 -2.40
C ALA A 54 -10.44 -7.13 -2.08
N LEU A 55 -9.19 -6.92 -1.63
CA LEU A 55 -8.59 -5.59 -1.46
C LEU A 55 -8.56 -4.83 -2.80
N ASP A 56 -8.16 -5.53 -3.86
CA ASP A 56 -8.12 -5.00 -5.22
C ASP A 56 -9.49 -4.45 -5.66
N GLY A 57 -10.55 -5.22 -5.41
CA GLY A 57 -11.93 -4.87 -5.72
C GLY A 57 -12.50 -3.68 -4.94
N VAL A 58 -11.93 -3.34 -3.79
CA VAL A 58 -12.28 -2.13 -3.02
C VAL A 58 -11.30 -0.97 -3.22
N GLY A 59 -10.39 -1.08 -4.19
CA GLY A 59 -9.46 0.00 -4.51
C GLY A 59 -8.23 0.06 -3.59
N LEU A 60 -7.81 -1.06 -3.00
CA LEU A 60 -6.67 -1.15 -2.10
C LEU A 60 -5.62 -2.14 -2.61
N ILE A 61 -4.37 -1.93 -2.20
CA ILE A 61 -3.27 -2.88 -2.38
C ILE A 61 -2.52 -3.06 -1.06
N ALA A 62 -1.94 -4.24 -0.84
CA ALA A 62 -0.97 -4.48 0.21
C ALA A 62 0.43 -4.59 -0.40
N TYR A 63 1.40 -3.87 0.17
CA TYR A 63 2.79 -3.95 -0.25
C TYR A 63 3.76 -4.05 0.95
N PRO A 64 4.64 -5.06 0.99
CA PRO A 64 4.70 -6.21 0.09
C PRO A 64 3.39 -7.05 0.13
N PRO A 65 3.15 -7.93 -0.87
CA PRO A 65 1.98 -8.80 -0.88
C PRO A 65 1.85 -9.62 0.41
N LEU A 66 0.62 -9.81 0.89
CA LEU A 66 0.35 -10.46 2.19
C LEU A 66 0.78 -11.93 2.27
N ASP A 67 0.96 -12.58 1.12
CA ASP A 67 1.45 -13.95 0.99
C ASP A 67 2.98 -14.05 0.91
N ALA A 68 3.67 -12.91 0.74
CA ALA A 68 5.13 -12.82 0.69
C ALA A 68 5.77 -12.44 2.04
N ILE A 69 4.96 -12.21 3.08
CA ILE A 69 5.40 -11.74 4.40
C ILE A 69 4.89 -12.65 5.52
N SER A 70 5.61 -12.69 6.63
CA SER A 70 5.28 -13.47 7.82
C SER A 70 4.37 -12.69 8.78
N THR A 71 3.81 -13.37 9.80
CA THR A 71 2.90 -12.75 10.78
C THR A 71 3.54 -11.62 11.59
N ALA A 72 4.85 -11.68 11.83
CA ALA A 72 5.57 -10.66 12.58
C ALA A 72 5.91 -9.41 11.74
N ASP A 73 5.79 -9.52 10.42
CA ASP A 73 6.16 -8.45 9.51
C ASP A 73 5.09 -7.36 9.42
N THR A 74 5.51 -6.22 8.90
CA THR A 74 4.62 -5.11 8.56
C THR A 74 4.47 -4.99 7.07
N PHE A 75 3.35 -4.41 6.65
CA PHE A 75 3.10 -4.05 5.26
C PHE A 75 2.41 -2.70 5.19
N ARG A 76 2.43 -2.11 4.01
CA ARG A 76 1.66 -0.90 3.70
C ARG A 76 0.37 -1.28 3.02
N LEU A 77 -0.74 -0.88 3.61
CA LEU A 77 -2.03 -0.85 2.94
C LEU A 77 -2.12 0.49 2.20
N ILE A 78 -2.34 0.47 0.88
CA ILE A 78 -2.22 1.64 0.00
C ILE A 78 -3.49 1.76 -0.83
N ARG A 79 -4.04 2.98 -0.98
CA ARG A 79 -5.13 3.26 -1.91
C ARG A 79 -4.63 3.22 -3.35
N LYS A 80 -5.32 2.46 -4.20
CA LYS A 80 -5.12 2.51 -5.65
C LYS A 80 -5.36 3.93 -6.17
N GLY A 81 -4.54 4.33 -7.14
CA GLY A 81 -4.56 5.68 -7.71
C GLY A 81 -3.89 6.76 -6.84
N SER A 82 -3.41 6.42 -5.63
CA SER A 82 -2.55 7.32 -4.88
C SER A 82 -1.16 7.45 -5.53
N LEU A 83 -0.47 8.56 -5.25
CA LEU A 83 0.91 8.79 -5.69
C LEU A 83 1.85 7.64 -5.27
N VAL A 84 1.64 7.12 -4.06
CA VAL A 84 2.43 6.01 -3.50
C VAL A 84 2.20 4.72 -4.28
N HIS A 85 0.94 4.42 -4.62
CA HIS A 85 0.62 3.28 -5.48
C HIS A 85 1.33 3.39 -6.83
N THR A 86 1.28 4.55 -7.49
CA THR A 86 1.97 4.76 -8.77
C THR A 86 3.47 4.56 -8.64
N LEU A 87 4.09 5.11 -7.60
CA LEU A 87 5.53 4.94 -7.37
C LEU A 87 5.91 3.46 -7.17
N VAL A 88 5.15 2.72 -6.36
CA VAL A 88 5.37 1.28 -6.14
C VAL A 88 5.20 0.49 -7.45
N ALA A 89 4.21 0.83 -8.28
CA ALA A 89 3.99 0.16 -9.56
C ALA A 89 5.17 0.36 -10.51
N LEU A 90 5.70 1.59 -10.60
CA LEU A 90 6.85 1.93 -11.45
C LEU A 90 8.13 1.22 -11.02
N ILE A 91 8.40 1.14 -9.72
CA ILE A 91 9.60 0.46 -9.19
C ILE A 91 9.56 -1.04 -9.53
N ASN A 92 8.40 -1.68 -9.42
CA ASN A 92 8.29 -3.13 -9.63
C ASN A 92 8.16 -3.53 -11.11
N ASN A 93 7.64 -2.66 -11.97
CA ASN A 93 7.45 -2.93 -13.40
C ASN A 93 8.04 -1.81 -14.27
N PRO A 94 9.37 -1.61 -14.23
CA PRO A 94 10.00 -0.55 -15.00
C PRO A 94 9.90 -0.82 -16.49
N SER A 95 9.52 0.19 -17.28
CA SER A 95 9.52 0.14 -18.73
C SER A 95 9.70 1.52 -19.37
N ILE A 96 10.19 1.57 -20.60
CA ILE A 96 10.32 2.82 -21.38
C ILE A 96 8.94 3.51 -21.54
N ALA A 97 7.85 2.74 -21.62
CA ALA A 97 6.50 3.29 -21.73
C ALA A 97 6.04 4.01 -20.46
N THR A 98 6.61 3.67 -19.31
CA THR A 98 6.29 4.26 -18.00
C THR A 98 7.20 5.43 -17.61
N ASP A 99 8.29 5.67 -18.35
CA ASP A 99 9.21 6.80 -18.14
C ASP A 99 8.52 8.18 -18.15
N PRO A 100 7.53 8.45 -19.04
CA PRO A 100 6.78 9.70 -18.99
C PRO A 100 5.99 9.88 -17.69
N GLU A 101 5.51 8.79 -17.08
CA GLU A 101 4.79 8.84 -15.81
C GLU A 101 5.74 9.10 -14.64
N LEU A 102 6.92 8.45 -14.63
CA LEU A 102 7.98 8.74 -13.68
C LEU A 102 8.44 10.21 -13.77
N ALA A 103 8.67 10.71 -14.99
CA ALA A 103 9.03 12.11 -15.20
C ALA A 103 7.96 13.06 -14.64
N ARG A 104 6.68 12.78 -14.88
CA ARG A 104 5.56 13.56 -14.30
C ARG A 104 5.52 13.51 -12.78
N LEU A 105 5.77 12.35 -12.17
CA LEU A 105 5.85 12.21 -10.72
C LEU A 105 6.99 13.04 -10.14
N VAL A 106 8.18 12.90 -10.72
CA VAL A 106 9.37 13.68 -10.32
C VAL A 106 9.12 15.16 -10.50
N THR A 107 8.49 15.61 -11.60
CA THR A 107 8.11 17.02 -11.80
C THR A 107 7.08 17.48 -10.77
N LYS A 108 6.06 16.67 -10.42
CA LYS A 108 5.08 17.01 -9.38
C LYS A 108 5.73 17.10 -8.00
N MET A 109 6.66 16.21 -7.67
CA MET A 109 7.45 16.27 -6.44
C MET A 109 8.32 17.52 -6.46
N LYS A 110 9.05 17.76 -7.55
CA LYS A 110 9.98 18.89 -7.67
C LYS A 110 9.29 20.26 -7.68
N GLY A 111 8.12 20.37 -8.30
CA GLY A 111 7.39 21.64 -8.46
C GLY A 111 6.41 21.96 -7.32
N LYS A 112 6.16 21.04 -6.40
CA LYS A 112 5.37 21.29 -5.18
C LYS A 112 6.21 21.32 -3.90
N TRP A 113 7.46 20.90 -3.98
CA TRP A 113 8.40 20.92 -2.88
C TRP A 113 9.27 22.17 -3.02
N ASP A 114 9.24 23.05 -2.03
CA ASP A 114 10.26 24.08 -1.91
C ASP A 114 11.56 23.38 -1.50
N TRP A 115 12.49 23.25 -2.45
CA TRP A 115 13.82 22.68 -2.18
C TRP A 115 14.73 23.66 -1.42
N GLY A 116 14.19 24.80 -0.94
CA GLY A 116 14.92 25.83 -0.20
C GLY A 116 15.73 25.28 0.97
N ASN A 117 17.00 24.97 0.72
CA ASN A 117 18.15 25.83 1.02
C ASN A 117 19.44 25.00 0.87
N GLU A 118 20.02 24.95 -0.33
CA GLU A 118 21.45 24.60 -0.52
C GLU A 118 22.31 25.87 -0.65
N SER A 119 21.85 27.01 -0.13
CA SER A 119 22.56 28.29 -0.20
C SER A 119 22.48 29.09 1.10
N ALA A 120 22.63 28.40 2.23
CA ALA A 120 22.81 29.05 3.52
C ALA A 120 24.00 28.43 4.29
N ASP A 121 25.13 28.22 3.62
CA ASP A 121 26.43 28.17 4.31
C ASP A 121 27.62 28.45 3.37
N VAL A 122 27.58 29.60 2.70
CA VAL A 122 28.83 30.31 2.39
C VAL A 122 28.78 31.60 3.17
N GLY A 123 28.92 31.44 4.49
CA GLY A 123 29.29 32.51 5.39
C GLY A 123 30.61 33.11 4.91
N THR A 124 30.48 34.22 4.20
CA THR A 124 31.56 35.18 4.01
C THR A 124 31.78 35.86 5.35
N ALA A 125 32.94 35.61 5.95
CA ALA A 125 33.59 36.48 6.92
C ALA A 125 35.08 36.50 6.59
#